data_AF-A0AAW2F0R4-F1
#
_entry.id   AF-A0AAW2F0R4-F1
#
_cell.length_a   1.000
_cell.length_b   1.000
_cell.length_c   1.000
_cell.angle_alpha   90.00
_cell.angle_beta   90.00
_cell.angle_gamma   90.00
#
_symmetry.space_group_name_H-M   'P 1'
#
loop_
_entity.id
_entity.type
_entity.pdbx_description
1 polymer ?
#
loop_
_entity_poly.entity_id
_entity_poly.type
_entity_poly.pdbx_seq_one_letter_code
_entity_poly.pdbx_strand_id
1 'polypeptide(L)'
;MDALENELRTANEKSLINFTTIYPYMVDTGLCKKPKINNMFKAILSLSSPKYTAAQIIKAQRQNIKRKSIPSFWLSLVAFARILPETVQTCIMDFIDSGVEPE
;
A
#
# COMPACT_ATOMS: atom_id res chain seq x y z
N MET A 1 5.77 1.79 11.22
CA MET A 1 6.02 3.23 11.40
C MET A 1 5.14 3.86 12.48
N ASP A 2 3.94 3.33 12.76
CA ASP A 2 3.05 3.91 13.79
C ASP A 2 3.66 3.93 15.21
N ALA A 3 4.43 2.90 15.58
CA ALA A 3 5.11 2.87 16.88
C ALA A 3 6.10 4.03 17.04
N LEU A 4 6.97 4.23 16.05
CA LEU A 4 7.96 5.33 16.03
C LEU A 4 7.30 6.72 16.08
N GLU A 5 6.21 6.92 15.32
CA GLU A 5 5.45 8.18 15.37
C GLU A 5 4.89 8.42 16.78
N ASN A 6 4.34 7.39 17.41
CA ASN A 6 3.78 7.47 18.76
C ASN A 6 4.85 7.73 19.82
N GLU A 7 6.00 7.09 19.71
CA GLU A 7 7.16 7.30 20.59
C GLU A 7 7.65 8.73 20.50
N LEU A 8 7.84 9.28 19.29
CA LEU A 8 8.30 10.66 19.13
C LEU A 8 7.28 11.67 19.69
N ARG A 9 5.99 11.45 19.42
CA ARG A 9 4.91 12.29 19.96
C ARG A 9 4.91 12.32 21.49
N THR A 10 5.19 11.19 22.12
CA THR A 10 5.18 11.06 23.60
C THR A 10 6.47 11.60 24.22
N ALA A 11 7.62 11.40 23.58
CA ALA A 11 8.91 11.87 24.07
C ALA A 11 9.11 13.38 23.87
N ASN A 12 8.54 13.96 22.82
CA ASN A 12 8.67 15.39 22.52
C ASN A 12 7.43 15.95 21.83
N GLU A 13 6.53 16.52 22.63
CA GLU A 13 5.28 17.14 22.17
C GLU A 13 5.49 18.32 21.21
N LYS A 14 6.68 18.95 21.23
CA LYS A 14 7.05 20.09 20.36
C LYS A 14 7.82 19.68 19.11
N SER A 15 7.88 18.38 18.79
CA SER A 15 8.54 17.90 17.58
C SER A 15 7.88 18.49 16.32
N LEU A 16 8.70 19.05 15.43
CA LEU A 16 8.27 19.56 14.12
C LEU A 16 8.39 18.49 13.00
N ILE A 17 8.74 17.26 13.36
CA ILE A 17 8.93 16.16 12.41
C ILE A 17 7.58 15.53 12.11
N ASN A 18 7.22 15.51 10.83
CA ASN A 18 6.01 14.86 10.33
C ASN A 18 6.34 13.50 9.71
N PHE A 19 5.47 12.51 9.92
CA PHE A 19 5.60 11.18 9.36
C PHE A 19 4.58 10.94 8.25
N THR A 20 5.02 10.26 7.19
CA THR A 20 4.17 9.81 6.09
C THR A 20 4.49 8.34 5.81
N THR A 21 3.52 7.47 6.00
CA THR A 21 3.61 6.04 5.67
C THR A 21 2.90 5.77 4.34
N ILE A 22 3.63 5.22 3.40
CA ILE A 22 3.13 4.86 2.07
C ILE A 22 2.96 3.34 1.99
N TYR A 23 1.80 2.90 1.49
CA TYR A 23 1.50 1.50 1.21
C TYR A 23 1.38 1.32 -0.32
N PRO A 24 2.51 1.14 -1.03
CA PRO A 24 2.48 0.92 -2.46
C PRO A 24 2.03 -0.52 -2.77
N TYR A 25 1.16 -0.66 -3.75
CA TYR A 25 0.96 -1.89 -4.50
C TYR A 25 2.09 -2.04 -5.54
N MET A 26 2.26 -3.24 -6.12
CA MET A 26 3.33 -3.60 -7.05
C MET A 26 3.77 -2.43 -7.95
N VAL A 27 5.01 -2.00 -7.77
CA VAL A 27 5.63 -0.90 -8.53
C VAL A 27 6.67 -1.52 -9.45
N ASP A 28 6.71 -1.05 -10.70
CA ASP A 28 7.68 -1.52 -11.69
C ASP A 28 9.09 -0.94 -11.46
N THR A 29 9.70 -1.30 -10.33
CA THR A 29 11.07 -0.89 -9.96
C THR A 29 12.14 -1.87 -10.44
N GLY A 30 11.75 -2.91 -11.20
CA GLY A 30 12.60 -4.07 -11.50
C GLY A 30 12.63 -5.17 -10.43
N LEU A 31 11.98 -4.94 -9.27
CA LEU A 31 11.83 -5.95 -8.21
C LEU A 31 10.68 -6.93 -8.49
N CYS A 32 9.61 -6.47 -9.16
CA CYS A 32 8.44 -7.29 -9.50
C CYS A 32 8.61 -7.96 -10.88
N LYS A 33 9.48 -8.97 -10.99
CA LYS A 33 9.87 -9.55 -12.29
C LYS A 33 8.78 -10.37 -12.99
N LYS A 34 8.02 -11.19 -12.24
CA LYS A 34 6.95 -12.05 -12.78
C LYS A 34 5.62 -11.76 -12.05
N PRO A 35 4.96 -10.63 -12.34
CA PRO A 35 3.69 -10.34 -11.71
C PRO A 35 2.58 -11.26 -12.24
N LYS A 36 2.03 -12.07 -11.35
CA LYS A 36 0.82 -12.86 -11.59
C LYS A 36 -0.38 -12.00 -11.24
N ILE A 37 -1.25 -11.75 -12.22
CA ILE A 37 -2.48 -10.98 -12.01
C ILE A 37 -3.60 -11.69 -12.75
N ASN A 38 -4.69 -12.00 -12.05
CA ASN A 38 -5.90 -12.51 -12.68
C ASN A 38 -6.39 -11.52 -13.77
N ASN A 39 -6.68 -12.04 -14.97
CA ASN A 39 -7.07 -11.25 -16.13
C ASN A 39 -8.28 -10.34 -15.87
N MET A 40 -9.22 -10.73 -15.00
CA MET A 40 -10.39 -9.91 -14.67
C MET A 40 -10.01 -8.62 -13.93
N PHE A 41 -8.90 -8.62 -13.19
CA PHE A 41 -8.46 -7.50 -12.37
C PHE A 41 -7.28 -6.74 -12.97
N LYS A 42 -6.85 -7.08 -14.19
CA LYS A 42 -5.66 -6.49 -14.83
C LYS A 42 -5.71 -4.96 -14.91
N ALA A 43 -6.88 -4.37 -15.13
CA ALA A 43 -7.04 -2.91 -15.20
C ALA A 43 -6.93 -2.22 -13.82
N ILE A 44 -7.21 -2.93 -12.73
CA ILE A 44 -7.25 -2.40 -11.37
C ILE A 44 -5.95 -2.72 -10.61
N LEU A 45 -5.37 -3.88 -10.89
CA LEU A 45 -4.19 -4.46 -10.24
C LEU A 45 -2.93 -4.43 -11.12
N SER A 46 -2.92 -3.59 -12.16
CA SER A 46 -1.71 -3.38 -12.97
C SER A 46 -0.58 -2.77 -12.15
N LEU A 47 0.66 -3.04 -12.56
CA LEU A 47 1.84 -2.43 -11.94
C LEU A 47 1.76 -0.91 -12.05
N SER A 48 2.05 -0.25 -10.94
CA SER A 48 2.16 1.20 -10.91
C SER A 48 3.51 1.66 -11.47
N SER A 49 3.49 2.69 -12.32
CA SER A 49 4.72 3.31 -12.80
C SER A 49 5.52 3.92 -11.63
N PRO A 50 6.86 3.75 -11.58
CA PRO A 50 7.70 4.40 -10.58
C PRO A 50 7.55 5.91 -10.55
N LYS A 51 7.46 6.54 -11.73
CA LYS A 51 7.30 8.00 -11.86
C LYS A 51 6.00 8.48 -11.20
N TYR A 52 4.90 7.78 -11.47
CA TYR A 52 3.62 8.09 -10.85
C TYR A 52 3.65 7.88 -9.34
N THR A 53 4.21 6.75 -8.89
CA THR A 53 4.31 6.39 -7.48
C THR A 53 5.15 7.41 -6.71
N ALA A 54 6.32 7.78 -7.23
CA ALA A 54 7.18 8.82 -6.64
C ALA A 54 6.45 10.17 -6.54
N ALA A 55 5.72 10.58 -7.57
CA ALA A 55 4.94 11.82 -7.54
C ALA A 55 3.86 11.79 -6.44
N GLN A 56 3.18 10.66 -6.24
CA GLN A 56 2.20 10.51 -5.15
C GLN A 56 2.85 10.54 -3.77
N ILE A 57 4.04 9.95 -3.62
CA ILE A 57 4.82 10.00 -2.36
C ILE A 57 5.17 11.44 -2.01
N ILE A 58 5.76 12.18 -2.95
CA ILE A 58 6.14 13.59 -2.74
C ILE A 58 4.90 14.43 -2.42
N LYS A 59 3.79 14.20 -3.13
CA LYS A 59 2.52 14.89 -2.86
C LYS A 59 2.02 14.62 -1.44
N ALA A 60 2.03 13.36 -0.99
CA ALA A 60 1.61 12.98 0.35
C ALA A 60 2.47 13.63 1.44
N GLN A 61 3.80 13.62 1.25
CA GLN A 61 4.74 14.28 2.16
C GLN A 61 4.49 15.80 2.24
N ARG A 62 4.36 16.47 1.09
CA ARG A 62 4.12 17.93 1.03
C ARG A 62 2.77 18.35 1.63
N GLN A 63 1.79 17.45 1.63
CA GLN A 63 0.46 17.67 2.19
C GLN A 63 0.34 17.20 3.64
N ASN A 64 1.43 16.72 4.24
CA ASN A 64 1.43 16.16 5.60
C ASN A 64 0.37 15.04 5.77
N ILE A 65 0.23 14.20 4.75
CA ILE A 65 -0.66 13.03 4.81
C ILE A 65 0.06 11.93 5.59
N LYS A 66 -0.54 11.48 6.68
CA LYS A 66 0.03 10.44 7.55
C LYS A 66 0.08 9.06 6.91
N ARG A 67 -0.98 8.68 6.20
CA ARG A 67 -1.13 7.34 5.60
C ARG A 67 -1.69 7.47 4.19
N LYS A 68 -1.04 6.84 3.22
CA LYS A 68 -1.51 6.82 1.83
C LYS A 68 -1.21 5.47 1.19
N SER A 69 -2.22 4.80 0.63
CA SER A 69 -1.98 3.69 -0.29
C SER A 69 -1.91 4.18 -1.72
N ILE A 70 -1.16 3.44 -2.54
CA ILE A 70 -1.04 3.65 -3.98
C ILE A 70 -1.29 2.29 -4.63
N PRO A 71 -2.45 2.03 -5.23
CA PRO A 71 -3.57 2.95 -5.45
C PRO A 71 -4.37 3.27 -4.17
N SER A 72 -5.10 4.38 -4.15
CA SER A 72 -5.69 4.96 -2.92
C SER A 72 -6.87 4.18 -2.33
N PHE A 73 -7.58 3.38 -3.13
CA PHE A 73 -8.71 2.57 -2.64
C PHE A 73 -8.24 1.31 -1.89
N TRP A 74 -6.98 0.90 -2.09
CA TRP A 74 -6.45 -0.37 -1.58
C TRP A 74 -6.48 -0.45 -0.05
N LEU A 75 -6.17 0.65 0.64
CA LEU A 75 -6.16 0.67 2.10
C LEU A 75 -7.55 0.38 2.69
N SER A 76 -8.59 1.01 2.14
CA SER A 76 -9.97 0.79 2.58
C SER A 76 -10.45 -0.62 2.26
N LEU A 77 -10.09 -1.15 1.09
CA LEU A 77 -10.43 -2.51 0.69
C LEU A 77 -9.80 -3.54 1.62
N VAL A 78 -8.51 -3.40 1.92
CA VAL A 78 -7.80 -4.29 2.85
C VAL A 78 -8.35 -4.17 4.27
N ALA A 79 -8.66 -2.95 4.73
CA ALA A 79 -9.27 -2.73 6.04
C ALA A 79 -10.64 -3.43 6.14
N PHE A 80 -11.45 -3.36 5.09
CA PHE A 80 -12.73 -4.06 5.02
C PHE A 80 -12.55 -5.59 5.01
N ALA A 81 -11.64 -6.11 4.17
CA ALA A 81 -11.37 -7.53 4.09
C ALA A 81 -10.92 -8.14 5.43
N ARG A 82 -10.16 -7.38 6.23
CA ARG A 82 -9.69 -7.82 7.56
C ARG A 82 -10.80 -7.99 8.60
N ILE A 83 -11.99 -7.44 8.37
CA ILE A 83 -13.15 -7.61 9.26
C ILE A 83 -13.82 -8.97 9.02
N LEU A 84 -13.61 -9.57 7.85
CA LEU A 84 -14.23 -10.83 7.46
C LEU A 84 -13.53 -12.03 8.13
N PRO A 85 -14.23 -13.17 8.32
CA PRO A 85 -13.61 -14.40 8.80
C PRO A 85 -12.46 -14.86 7.90
N GLU A 86 -11.47 -15.54 8.48
CA GLU A 86 -10.27 -16.00 7.77
C GLU A 86 -10.61 -16.81 6.51
N THR A 87 -11.60 -17.71 6.58
CA THR A 87 -12.06 -18.48 5.42
C THR A 87 -12.50 -17.59 4.25
N VAL A 88 -13.20 -16.48 4.54
CA VAL A 88 -13.64 -15.53 3.51
C VAL A 88 -12.45 -14.77 2.96
N GLN A 89 -11.48 -14.41 3.80
CA GLN A 89 -10.24 -13.77 3.36
C GLN A 89 -9.46 -14.68 2.39
N THR A 90 -9.33 -15.97 2.71
CA THR A 90 -8.70 -16.96 1.82
C THR A 90 -9.44 -17.05 0.50
N CYS A 91 -10.77 -17.18 0.50
CA CYS A 91 -11.55 -17.19 -0.74
C CYS A 91 -11.38 -15.92 -1.58
N ILE A 92 -11.29 -14.75 -0.96
CA ILE A 92 -11.04 -13.48 -1.67
C ILE A 92 -9.62 -13.48 -2.28
N MET A 93 -8.61 -13.92 -1.53
CA MET A 93 -7.23 -14.01 -2.03
C MET A 93 -7.12 -14.98 -3.21
N ASP A 94 -7.75 -16.16 -3.10
CA ASP A 94 -7.78 -17.18 -4.17
C ASP A 94 -8.51 -16.67 -5.41
N PHE A 95 -9.56 -15.86 -5.24
CA PHE A 95 -10.29 -15.26 -6.35
C PHE A 95 -9.51 -14.14 -7.05
N ILE A 96 -8.83 -13.28 -6.28
CA ILE A 96 -8.01 -12.19 -6.82
C ILE A 96 -6.78 -12.77 -7.55
N ASP A 97 -6.21 -13.86 -7.02
CA ASP A 97 -5.06 -14.58 -7.57
C ASP A 97 -3.96 -13.64 -8.12
N SER A 98 -3.56 -12.69 -7.27
CA SER A 98 -2.52 -11.71 -7.58
C SER A 98 -1.28 -11.93 -6.73
N GLY A 99 -0.09 -11.90 -7.33
CA GLY A 99 1.17 -12.09 -6.64
C GLY A 99 2.38 -11.81 -7.53
N VAL A 100 3.58 -11.99 -6.99
CA VAL A 100 4.82 -12.04 -7.77
C VAL A 100 5.33 -13.46 -7.67
N GLU A 101 5.48 -14.13 -8.81
CA GLU A 101 6.03 -15.49 -8.85
C GLU A 101 7.53 -15.47 -8.56
N PRO A 102 8.05 -16.52 -7.90
CA PRO A 102 9.49 -16.68 -7.70
C PRO A 102 10.24 -16.82 -9.04
N GLU A 103 11.52 -16.47 -9.01
CA GLU A 103 12.41 -16.59 -10.18
C GLU A 103 12.65 -18.04 -10.61
#